data_AF-A0A4Y2SIQ6-F1
#
_entry.id   AF-A0A4Y2SIQ6-F1
#
_cell.length_a   1.000
_cell.length_b   1.000
_cell.length_c   1.000
_cell.angle_alpha   90.00
_cell.angle_beta   90.00
_cell.angle_gamma   90.00
#
_symmetry.space_group_name_H-M   'P 1'
#
loop_
_entity.id
_entity.type
_entity.pdbx_description
1 polymer ?
#
loop_
_entity_poly.entity_id
_entity_poly.type
_entity_poly.pdbx_seq_one_letter_code
_entity_poly.pdbx_strand_id
1 'polypeptide(L)'
;MPPLHVRYATVAGVMWKAGGGLEGCSRHLINFQNCVVVKALKEKFGELYTEENVMITATHTHATPGGHLQYLLYLIPSQGFIRQTFFSLVKGIVKSVERAHDHMQPGHIYWNAGEVYNASINRSPTAYENNPEEEKNRYEENVDRTMFLLKFTDIHEKPLGMINWFAVHPTSMNSSNHLISSDNKGAASLMFEQLMNGDEALPGKGPFVAAFAQSNAGDVSPNILGARCPSDPSETCDIETSTCKGGKERCIAVGPGQDMFESTWIIGRRQYKVAK
;
A
#
# COMPACT_ATOMS: atom_id res chain seq x y z
N MET A 1 11.24 -18.79 14.93
CA MET A 1 10.48 -17.90 14.04
C MET A 1 11.35 -16.69 13.76
N PRO A 2 11.53 -16.25 12.52
CA PRO A 2 12.26 -15.02 12.24
C PRO A 2 11.57 -13.83 12.92
N PRO A 3 12.33 -12.81 13.38
CA PRO A 3 11.75 -11.66 14.05
C PRO A 3 10.81 -10.88 13.11
N LEU A 4 9.68 -10.42 13.65
CA LEU A 4 8.70 -9.56 12.97
C LEU A 4 9.00 -8.11 13.31
N HIS A 5 9.14 -7.24 12.30
CA HIS A 5 9.30 -5.80 12.54
C HIS A 5 7.93 -5.14 12.80
N VAL A 6 6.96 -5.38 11.91
CA VAL A 6 5.56 -4.97 12.06
C VAL A 6 4.66 -6.06 11.45
N ARG A 7 3.50 -6.32 12.06
CA ARG A 7 2.55 -7.31 11.51
C ARG A 7 1.95 -6.81 10.19
N TYR A 8 1.79 -7.71 9.23
CA TYR A 8 0.92 -7.50 8.07
C TYR A 8 -0.54 -7.62 8.53
N ALA A 9 -1.36 -6.60 8.24
CA ALA A 9 -2.77 -6.58 8.60
C ALA A 9 -3.63 -6.36 7.35
N THR A 10 -4.80 -7.01 7.31
CA THR A 10 -5.83 -6.70 6.32
C THR A 10 -6.84 -5.74 6.94
N VAL A 11 -7.08 -4.64 6.24
CA VAL A 11 -8.15 -3.70 6.55
C VAL A 11 -9.28 -3.89 5.54
N ALA A 12 -10.51 -3.95 6.00
CA ALA A 12 -11.70 -3.96 5.17
C ALA A 12 -12.67 -2.89 5.67
N GLY A 13 -13.26 -2.14 4.74
CA GLY A 13 -14.44 -1.31 4.97
C GLY A 13 -15.62 -1.90 4.20
N VAL A 14 -16.76 -2.07 4.85
CA VAL A 14 -18.02 -2.47 4.20
C VAL A 14 -18.90 -1.23 4.15
N MET A 15 -19.20 -0.77 2.93
CA MET A 15 -20.12 0.34 2.70
C MET A 15 -21.44 -0.22 2.18
N TRP A 16 -22.54 0.10 2.84
CA TRP A 16 -23.88 -0.28 2.40
C TRP A 16 -24.69 0.97 2.09
N LYS A 17 -25.10 1.14 0.83
CA LYS A 17 -26.07 2.17 0.47
C LYS A 17 -27.47 1.64 0.74
N ALA A 18 -28.36 2.45 1.31
CA ALA A 18 -29.79 2.18 1.26
C ALA A 18 -30.25 2.23 -0.21
N GLY A 19 -30.17 1.08 -0.90
CA GLY A 19 -30.47 0.92 -2.32
C GLY A 19 -29.27 1.19 -3.25
N GLY A 20 -28.70 0.12 -3.81
CA GLY A 20 -27.82 0.15 -4.98
C GLY A 20 -26.45 -0.49 -4.75
N GLY A 21 -26.24 -1.67 -5.34
CA GLY A 21 -24.95 -2.34 -5.45
C GLY A 21 -24.04 -1.66 -6.49
N LEU A 22 -22.74 -1.89 -6.37
CA LEU A 22 -21.73 -1.51 -7.35
C LEU A 22 -21.38 -2.75 -8.20
N GLU A 23 -21.16 -2.55 -9.50
CA GLU A 23 -21.03 -3.59 -10.52
C GLU A 23 -19.58 -3.86 -10.97
N GLY A 24 -19.24 -5.15 -11.17
CA GLY A 24 -18.28 -5.66 -12.17
C GLY A 24 -16.89 -6.15 -11.71
N CYS A 25 -16.53 -7.40 -12.07
CA CYS A 25 -15.14 -7.86 -12.17
C CYS A 25 -14.84 -8.49 -13.55
N SER A 26 -13.70 -8.10 -14.14
CA SER A 26 -13.19 -8.62 -15.43
C SER A 26 -11.95 -9.50 -15.22
N ARG A 27 -11.78 -10.51 -16.10
CA ARG A 27 -10.85 -11.62 -15.97
C ARG A 27 -9.38 -11.28 -16.29
N HIS A 28 -8.56 -10.72 -15.39
CA HIS A 28 -7.10 -10.62 -15.61
C HIS A 28 -6.22 -10.77 -14.34
N LEU A 29 -5.14 -11.58 -14.47
CA LEU A 29 -3.87 -11.70 -13.71
C LEU A 29 -3.85 -11.79 -12.16
N ILE A 30 -4.82 -11.25 -11.43
CA ILE A 30 -4.87 -11.15 -9.94
C ILE A 30 -5.93 -12.11 -9.34
N ASN A 31 -6.63 -12.89 -10.19
CA ASN A 31 -7.93 -13.44 -9.83
C ASN A 31 -7.96 -14.61 -8.85
N PHE A 32 -6.91 -15.41 -8.66
CA PHE A 32 -7.07 -16.63 -7.86
C PHE A 32 -7.33 -16.35 -6.37
N GLN A 33 -6.55 -15.46 -5.77
CA GLN A 33 -6.78 -15.06 -4.39
C GLN A 33 -8.14 -14.37 -4.24
N ASN A 34 -8.51 -13.50 -5.18
CA ASN A 34 -9.79 -12.80 -5.17
C ASN A 34 -10.96 -13.78 -5.27
N CYS A 35 -10.93 -14.72 -6.21
CA CYS A 35 -11.96 -15.74 -6.37
C CYS A 35 -12.08 -16.62 -5.11
N VAL A 36 -10.97 -17.01 -4.47
CA VAL A 36 -11.02 -17.80 -3.24
C VAL A 36 -11.59 -16.99 -2.07
N VAL A 37 -11.26 -15.71 -1.95
CA VAL A 37 -11.85 -14.82 -0.93
C VAL A 37 -13.34 -14.63 -1.18
N VAL A 38 -13.75 -14.26 -2.39
CA VAL A 38 -15.17 -14.05 -2.73
C VAL A 38 -15.97 -15.34 -2.54
N LYS A 39 -15.42 -16.49 -2.94
CA LYS A 39 -16.05 -17.79 -2.67
C LYS A 39 -16.24 -18.03 -1.17
N ALA A 40 -15.22 -17.77 -0.36
CA ALA A 40 -15.31 -17.93 1.10
C ALA A 40 -16.31 -16.94 1.74
N LEU A 41 -16.41 -15.72 1.21
CA LEU A 41 -17.43 -14.75 1.63
C LEU A 41 -18.84 -15.21 1.23
N LYS A 42 -19.00 -15.75 0.01
CA LYS A 42 -20.26 -16.28 -0.50
C LYS A 42 -20.76 -17.48 0.30
N GLU A 43 -19.86 -18.37 0.69
CA GLU A 43 -20.18 -19.49 1.59
C GLU A 43 -20.71 -19.02 2.95
N LYS A 44 -20.32 -17.83 3.41
CA LYS A 44 -20.69 -17.29 4.73
C LYS A 44 -21.89 -16.34 4.70
N PHE A 45 -22.00 -15.52 3.66
CA PHE A 45 -22.95 -14.41 3.56
C PHE A 45 -23.91 -14.52 2.36
N GLY A 46 -23.90 -15.65 1.65
CA GLY A 46 -24.71 -15.84 0.43
C GLY A 46 -24.29 -14.88 -0.68
N GLU A 47 -25.25 -14.30 -1.40
CA GLU A 47 -24.99 -13.38 -2.51
C GLU A 47 -24.70 -11.94 -2.07
N LEU A 48 -24.46 -11.70 -0.77
CA LEU A 48 -24.23 -10.34 -0.24
C LEU A 48 -22.90 -9.74 -0.74
N TYR A 49 -21.86 -10.56 -0.79
CA TYR A 49 -20.52 -10.19 -1.22
C TYR A 49 -20.17 -10.97 -2.48
N THR A 50 -20.14 -10.28 -3.61
CA THR A 50 -19.91 -10.84 -4.93
C THR A 50 -18.64 -10.25 -5.54
N GLU A 51 -18.22 -10.79 -6.69
CA GLU A 51 -17.09 -10.21 -7.44
C GLU A 51 -17.36 -8.78 -7.89
N GLU A 52 -18.63 -8.38 -7.98
CA GLU A 52 -19.06 -7.08 -8.45
C GLU A 52 -18.91 -5.97 -7.40
N ASN A 53 -19.10 -6.31 -6.12
CA ASN A 53 -19.12 -5.34 -5.03
C ASN A 53 -17.97 -5.50 -4.01
N VAL A 54 -17.02 -6.42 -4.27
CA VAL A 54 -15.83 -6.63 -3.44
C VAL A 54 -14.58 -6.21 -4.21
N MET A 55 -13.94 -5.13 -3.74
CA MET A 55 -12.63 -4.71 -4.19
C MET A 55 -11.54 -5.17 -3.22
N ILE A 56 -10.55 -5.90 -3.71
CA ILE A 56 -9.37 -6.29 -2.95
C ILE A 56 -8.17 -5.55 -3.53
N THR A 57 -7.55 -4.70 -2.72
CA THR A 57 -6.35 -3.95 -3.06
C THR A 57 -5.21 -4.27 -2.10
N ALA A 58 -3.98 -4.07 -2.57
CA ALA A 58 -2.78 -4.28 -1.77
C ALA A 58 -2.05 -2.94 -1.56
N THR A 59 -1.42 -2.79 -0.40
CA THR A 59 -0.51 -1.65 -0.16
C THR A 59 0.75 -1.73 -1.03
N HIS A 60 1.05 -2.89 -1.59
CA HIS A 60 2.23 -3.19 -2.41
C HIS A 60 3.56 -3.23 -1.63
N THR A 61 3.54 -3.58 -0.33
CA THR A 61 4.79 -3.82 0.42
C THR A 61 5.62 -4.95 -0.19
N HIS A 62 6.94 -4.75 -0.24
CA HIS A 62 7.92 -5.75 -0.70
C HIS A 62 8.51 -6.59 0.43
N ALA A 63 8.04 -6.41 1.67
CA ALA A 63 8.56 -7.07 2.86
C ALA A 63 7.57 -8.10 3.44
N THR A 64 7.00 -8.95 2.58
CA THR A 64 6.05 -10.02 2.96
C THR A 64 6.52 -11.39 2.46
N PRO A 65 6.07 -12.50 3.09
CA PRO A 65 6.33 -13.83 2.55
C PRO A 65 5.69 -14.01 1.16
N GLY A 66 6.46 -14.53 0.21
CA GLY A 66 5.97 -14.87 -1.13
C GLY A 66 5.16 -16.17 -1.20
N GLY A 67 4.98 -16.70 -2.41
CA GLY A 67 4.43 -18.05 -2.63
C GLY A 67 2.89 -18.16 -2.61
N HIS A 68 2.20 -17.03 -2.74
CA HIS A 68 0.73 -16.95 -2.75
C HIS A 68 0.09 -16.73 -4.13
N LEU A 69 0.89 -16.58 -5.20
CA LEU A 69 0.39 -16.34 -6.56
C LEU A 69 0.46 -17.64 -7.39
N GLN A 70 -0.49 -17.84 -8.31
CA GLN A 70 -0.61 -19.09 -9.07
C GLN A 70 0.23 -19.17 -10.35
N TYR A 71 0.62 -18.02 -10.90
CA TYR A 71 1.32 -17.99 -12.19
C TYR A 71 2.79 -18.33 -12.04
N LEU A 72 3.32 -19.13 -12.97
CA LEU A 72 4.70 -19.62 -12.97
C LEU A 72 5.72 -18.49 -12.77
N LEU A 73 5.51 -17.35 -13.44
CA LEU A 73 6.38 -16.17 -13.33
C LEU A 73 6.60 -15.72 -11.87
N TYR A 74 5.56 -15.80 -11.03
CA TYR A 74 5.63 -15.39 -9.62
C TYR A 74 6.00 -16.54 -8.67
N LEU A 75 5.81 -17.79 -9.11
CA LEU A 75 6.18 -18.97 -8.35
C LEU A 75 7.70 -19.20 -8.33
N ILE A 76 8.40 -18.93 -9.45
CA ILE A 76 9.86 -19.09 -9.54
C ILE A 76 10.60 -18.31 -8.43
N PRO A 77 10.44 -16.98 -8.30
CA PRO A 77 11.13 -16.22 -7.25
C PRO A 77 10.65 -16.58 -5.84
N SER A 78 9.42 -17.10 -5.71
CA SER A 78 8.85 -17.57 -4.45
C SER A 78 9.28 -18.99 -4.06
N GLN A 79 10.04 -19.68 -4.93
CA GLN A 79 10.39 -21.10 -4.79
C GLN A 79 9.17 -22.02 -4.63
N GLY A 80 8.07 -21.68 -5.31
CA GLY A 80 6.84 -22.45 -5.34
C GLY A 80 5.67 -21.83 -4.57
N PHE A 81 4.60 -22.63 -4.44
CA PHE A 81 3.35 -22.21 -3.80
C PHE A 81 3.34 -22.61 -2.32
N ILE A 82 3.26 -21.62 -1.43
CA ILE A 82 3.29 -21.78 0.02
C ILE A 82 1.86 -21.68 0.55
N ARG A 83 1.22 -22.84 0.71
CA ARG A 83 -0.19 -22.96 1.16
C ARG A 83 -0.45 -22.20 2.46
N GLN A 84 0.49 -22.23 3.41
CA GLN A 84 0.35 -21.55 4.70
C GLN A 84 0.22 -20.03 4.55
N THR A 85 1.04 -19.40 3.70
CA THR A 85 0.96 -17.98 3.38
C THR A 85 -0.38 -17.67 2.72
N PHE A 86 -0.73 -18.42 1.67
CA PHE A 86 -1.96 -18.19 0.90
C PHE A 86 -3.22 -18.25 1.79
N PHE A 87 -3.39 -19.34 2.55
CA PHE A 87 -4.57 -19.49 3.40
C PHE A 87 -4.59 -18.53 4.59
N SER A 88 -3.43 -18.11 5.10
CA SER A 88 -3.36 -17.07 6.14
C SER A 88 -3.87 -15.73 5.63
N LEU A 89 -3.51 -15.37 4.39
CA LEU A 89 -4.00 -14.15 3.74
C LEU A 89 -5.51 -14.22 3.47
N VAL A 90 -5.99 -15.30 2.85
CA VAL A 90 -7.43 -15.51 2.61
C VAL A 90 -8.22 -15.41 3.92
N LYS A 91 -7.79 -16.13 4.96
CA LYS A 91 -8.43 -16.11 6.28
C LYS A 91 -8.40 -14.71 6.90
N GLY A 92 -7.30 -14.00 6.79
CA GLY A 92 -7.17 -12.62 7.26
C GLY A 92 -8.16 -11.68 6.59
N ILE A 93 -8.28 -11.75 5.26
CA ILE A 93 -9.20 -10.93 4.46
C ILE A 93 -10.66 -11.24 4.80
N VAL A 94 -11.04 -12.52 4.81
CA VAL A 94 -12.41 -12.92 5.18
C VAL A 94 -12.73 -12.46 6.60
N LYS A 95 -11.78 -12.56 7.54
CA LYS A 95 -12.00 -12.15 8.93
C LYS A 95 -12.12 -10.63 9.09
N SER A 96 -11.40 -9.83 8.30
CA SER A 96 -11.55 -8.37 8.33
C SER A 96 -12.91 -7.95 7.78
N VAL A 97 -13.39 -8.58 6.70
CA VAL A 97 -14.73 -8.31 6.15
C VAL A 97 -15.82 -8.70 7.13
N GLU A 98 -15.72 -9.88 7.76
CA GLU A 98 -16.64 -10.29 8.83
C GLU A 98 -16.69 -9.28 9.98
N ARG A 99 -15.52 -8.82 10.46
CA ARG A 99 -15.49 -7.81 11.52
C ARG A 99 -16.16 -6.50 11.09
N ALA A 100 -15.93 -6.05 9.87
CA ALA A 100 -16.57 -4.85 9.35
C ALA A 100 -18.09 -5.03 9.21
N HIS A 101 -18.54 -6.19 8.72
CA HIS A 101 -19.95 -6.55 8.61
C HIS A 101 -20.66 -6.52 9.97
N ASP A 102 -20.07 -7.16 10.98
CA ASP A 102 -20.65 -7.28 12.32
C ASP A 102 -20.69 -5.94 13.09
N HIS A 103 -19.97 -4.92 12.61
CA HIS A 103 -19.89 -3.60 13.24
C HIS A 103 -20.41 -2.47 12.34
N MET A 104 -21.23 -2.80 11.32
CA MET A 104 -21.90 -1.80 10.50
C MET A 104 -22.81 -0.92 11.37
N GLN A 105 -22.73 0.39 11.16
CA GLN A 105 -23.56 1.37 11.83
C GLN A 105 -23.88 2.55 10.90
N PRO A 106 -25.01 3.25 11.11
CA PRO A 106 -25.31 4.48 10.39
C PRO A 106 -24.22 5.54 10.62
N GLY A 107 -23.92 6.33 9.59
CA GLY A 107 -22.82 7.28 9.65
C GLY A 107 -22.70 8.15 8.41
N HIS A 108 -21.64 8.96 8.38
CA HIS A 108 -21.35 9.87 7.27
C HIS A 108 -20.01 9.52 6.61
N ILE A 109 -19.90 9.86 5.33
CA ILE A 109 -18.67 9.74 4.55
C ILE A 109 -18.29 11.15 4.10
N TYR A 110 -17.06 11.54 4.43
CA TYR A 110 -16.45 12.79 3.95
C TYR A 110 -15.28 12.46 3.04
N TRP A 111 -14.95 13.39 2.16
CA TRP A 111 -13.75 13.29 1.34
C TRP A 111 -12.92 14.57 1.47
N ASN A 112 -11.61 14.43 1.32
CA ASN A 112 -10.70 15.56 1.24
C ASN A 112 -9.49 15.20 0.36
N ALA A 113 -8.72 16.21 -0.05
CA ALA A 113 -7.47 16.04 -0.77
C ALA A 113 -6.38 16.97 -0.19
N GLY A 114 -5.13 16.55 -0.27
CA GLY A 114 -3.97 17.34 0.18
C GLY A 114 -2.68 16.83 -0.44
N GLU A 115 -1.64 17.66 -0.47
CA GLU A 115 -0.38 17.34 -1.13
C GLU A 115 0.67 16.82 -0.15
N VAL A 116 1.34 15.73 -0.53
CA VAL A 116 2.42 15.13 0.26
C VAL A 116 3.78 15.47 -0.34
N TYR A 117 4.41 16.47 0.25
CA TYR A 117 5.73 16.91 -0.17
C TYR A 117 6.84 16.00 0.36
N ASN A 118 7.92 15.89 -0.43
CA ASN A 118 9.13 15.16 -0.07
C ASN A 118 8.87 13.68 0.29
N ALA A 119 7.82 13.04 -0.21
CA ALA A 119 7.55 11.62 0.08
C ALA A 119 7.95 10.70 -1.08
N SER A 120 8.22 11.25 -2.26
CA SER A 120 8.47 10.48 -3.46
C SER A 120 9.33 11.22 -4.49
N ILE A 121 9.93 10.45 -5.41
CA ILE A 121 10.58 10.89 -6.64
C ILE A 121 10.20 9.96 -7.80
N ASN A 122 10.28 10.43 -9.05
CA ASN A 122 10.13 9.56 -10.22
C ASN A 122 11.41 8.74 -10.41
N ARG A 123 11.28 7.42 -10.53
CA ARG A 123 12.41 6.47 -10.71
C ARG A 123 12.70 6.13 -12.17
N SER A 124 11.92 6.66 -13.09
CA SER A 124 12.08 6.53 -14.54
C SER A 124 11.80 7.87 -15.25
N PRO A 125 12.50 8.95 -14.87
CA PRO A 125 12.19 10.30 -15.36
C PRO A 125 12.35 10.42 -16.88
N THR A 126 13.31 9.72 -17.49
CA THR A 126 13.53 9.77 -18.94
C THR A 126 12.38 9.12 -19.72
N ALA A 127 11.73 8.11 -19.12
CA ALA A 127 10.50 7.54 -19.68
C ALA A 127 9.33 8.53 -19.58
N TYR A 128 9.22 9.27 -18.47
CA TYR A 128 8.22 10.34 -18.33
C TYR A 128 8.41 11.44 -19.39
N GLU A 129 9.66 11.80 -19.72
CA GLU A 129 9.95 12.83 -20.72
C GLU A 129 9.48 12.47 -22.14
N ASN A 130 9.26 11.19 -22.42
CA ASN A 130 8.70 10.71 -23.69
C ASN A 130 7.19 10.94 -23.82
N ASN A 131 6.51 11.38 -22.75
CA ASN A 131 5.11 11.79 -22.84
C ASN A 131 4.96 13.07 -23.68
N PRO A 132 3.83 13.26 -24.37
CA PRO A 132 3.57 14.47 -25.16
C PRO A 132 3.79 15.75 -24.36
N GLU A 133 4.46 16.73 -24.97
CA GLU A 133 4.81 18.00 -24.31
C GLU A 133 3.56 18.77 -23.84
N GLU A 134 2.47 18.73 -24.61
CA GLU A 134 1.17 19.30 -24.22
C GLU A 134 0.61 18.64 -22.95
N GLU A 135 0.84 17.34 -22.75
CA GLU A 135 0.41 16.64 -21.55
C GLU A 135 1.28 17.01 -20.35
N LYS A 136 2.61 16.94 -20.49
CA LYS A 136 3.54 17.28 -19.40
C LYS A 136 3.32 18.70 -18.87
N ASN A 137 3.07 19.67 -19.75
CA ASN A 137 2.81 21.06 -19.38
C ASN A 137 1.53 21.29 -18.55
N ARG A 138 0.67 20.27 -18.39
CA ARG A 138 -0.51 20.32 -17.52
C ARG A 138 -0.20 19.97 -16.06
N TYR A 139 1.00 19.48 -15.79
CA TYR A 139 1.44 19.02 -14.47
C TYR A 139 2.70 19.78 -14.06
N GLU A 140 2.78 20.13 -12.78
CA GLU A 140 3.96 20.82 -12.25
C GLU A 140 5.17 19.87 -12.11
N GLU A 141 4.90 18.57 -11.93
CA GLU A 141 5.92 17.56 -11.65
C GLU A 141 5.62 16.20 -12.27
N ASN A 142 6.65 15.35 -12.31
CA ASN A 142 6.60 13.99 -12.82
C ASN A 142 6.19 12.94 -11.75
N VAL A 143 5.64 13.38 -10.63
CA VAL A 143 5.06 12.51 -9.59
C VAL A 143 3.73 13.08 -9.12
N ASP A 144 2.76 12.20 -8.85
CA ASP A 144 1.49 12.61 -8.23
C ASP A 144 1.68 12.80 -6.73
N ARG A 145 1.58 14.05 -6.29
CA ARG A 145 1.68 14.45 -4.88
C ARG A 145 0.35 14.40 -4.15
N THR A 146 -0.75 14.25 -4.89
CA THR A 146 -2.09 14.36 -4.33
C THR A 146 -2.43 13.11 -3.53
N MET A 147 -2.76 13.32 -2.27
CA MET A 147 -3.39 12.33 -1.42
C MET A 147 -4.89 12.60 -1.39
N PHE A 148 -5.68 11.59 -1.72
CA PHE A 148 -7.13 11.61 -1.54
C PHE A 148 -7.50 10.82 -0.29
N LEU A 149 -8.43 11.31 0.51
CA LEU A 149 -8.86 10.67 1.75
C LEU A 149 -10.38 10.57 1.81
N LEU A 150 -10.89 9.40 2.20
CA LEU A 150 -12.25 9.19 2.66
C LEU A 150 -12.25 8.99 4.17
N LYS A 151 -13.04 9.79 4.88
CA LYS A 151 -13.24 9.70 6.33
C LYS A 151 -14.63 9.14 6.60
N PHE A 152 -14.71 8.20 7.53
CA PHE A 152 -15.95 7.59 7.99
C PHE A 152 -16.23 8.00 9.44
N THR A 153 -17.43 8.49 9.72
CA THR A 153 -17.90 8.81 11.07
C THR A 153 -19.23 8.11 11.36
N ASP A 154 -19.57 7.92 12.62
CA ASP A 154 -20.96 7.60 13.01
C ASP A 154 -21.85 8.84 12.94
N ILE A 155 -23.15 8.68 13.22
CA ILE A 155 -24.13 9.78 13.23
C ILE A 155 -23.84 10.88 14.26
N HIS A 156 -22.93 10.65 15.20
CA HIS A 156 -22.50 11.59 16.23
C HIS A 156 -21.12 12.20 15.94
N GLU A 157 -20.64 12.07 14.70
CA GLU A 157 -19.33 12.54 14.25
C GLU A 157 -18.12 11.86 14.92
N LYS A 158 -18.33 10.72 15.59
CA LYS A 158 -17.22 9.93 16.10
C LYS A 158 -16.49 9.25 14.93
N PRO A 159 -15.17 9.40 14.79
CA PRO A 159 -14.43 8.76 13.71
C PRO A 159 -14.43 7.23 13.84
N LEU A 160 -14.76 6.54 12.75
CA LEU A 160 -14.78 5.08 12.65
C LEU A 160 -13.56 4.54 11.90
N GLY A 161 -13.11 5.27 10.89
CA GLY A 161 -11.94 4.91 10.12
C GLY A 161 -11.69 5.86 8.97
N MET A 162 -10.64 5.57 8.21
CA MET A 162 -10.36 6.26 6.96
C MET A 162 -9.68 5.34 5.96
N ILE A 163 -9.82 5.71 4.68
CA ILE A 163 -9.02 5.15 3.59
C ILE A 163 -8.41 6.33 2.85
N ASN A 164 -7.10 6.31 2.61
CA ASN A 164 -6.46 7.29 1.75
C ASN A 164 -5.68 6.64 0.60
N TRP A 165 -5.61 7.34 -0.52
CA TRP A 165 -4.88 6.95 -1.72
C TRP A 165 -3.75 7.95 -1.95
N PHE A 166 -2.53 7.45 -2.10
CA PHE A 166 -1.36 8.27 -2.39
C PHE A 166 -0.32 7.44 -3.16
N ALA A 167 0.27 8.00 -4.20
CA ALA A 167 1.24 7.31 -5.06
C ALA A 167 2.63 7.31 -4.43
N VAL A 168 3.02 6.18 -3.82
CA VAL A 168 4.42 5.93 -3.41
C VAL A 168 4.66 4.44 -3.23
N HIS A 169 5.72 3.91 -3.84
CA HIS A 169 6.06 2.50 -3.66
C HIS A 169 6.48 2.22 -2.20
N PRO A 170 6.04 1.12 -1.56
CA PRO A 170 6.48 0.73 -0.23
C PRO A 170 7.72 -0.18 -0.36
N THR A 171 8.82 0.47 -0.76
CA THR A 171 10.17 -0.09 -0.86
C THR A 171 11.17 0.79 -0.11
N SER A 172 10.75 1.32 1.05
CA SER A 172 11.68 1.96 1.99
C SER A 172 12.53 0.89 2.69
N MET A 173 11.93 -0.26 3.02
CA MET A 173 12.65 -1.49 3.36
C MET A 173 13.21 -2.09 2.07
N ASN A 174 14.53 -2.10 1.94
CA ASN A 174 15.20 -2.60 0.75
C ASN A 174 15.33 -4.13 0.75
N SER A 175 15.93 -4.70 -0.30
CA SER A 175 16.02 -6.15 -0.50
C SER A 175 16.99 -6.89 0.44
N SER A 176 17.77 -6.19 1.27
CA SER A 176 18.58 -6.84 2.31
C SER A 176 17.79 -7.07 3.62
N ASN A 177 16.57 -6.55 3.70
CA ASN A 177 15.67 -6.82 4.82
C ASN A 177 15.20 -8.29 4.83
N HIS A 178 15.20 -8.89 6.02
CA HIS A 178 14.66 -10.24 6.26
C HIS A 178 13.47 -10.25 7.25
N LEU A 179 12.99 -9.08 7.67
CA LEU A 179 11.88 -8.95 8.61
C LEU A 179 10.57 -8.70 7.85
N ILE A 180 9.49 -9.34 8.29
CA ILE A 180 8.15 -9.03 7.75
C ILE A 180 7.76 -7.60 8.16
N SER A 181 7.29 -6.82 7.19
CA SER A 181 6.92 -5.42 7.36
C SER A 181 5.83 -4.98 6.36
N SER A 182 4.99 -4.05 6.81
CA SER A 182 4.02 -3.32 6.00
C SER A 182 4.59 -2.04 5.36
N ASP A 183 5.89 -1.80 5.53
CA ASP A 183 6.68 -0.70 4.95
C ASP A 183 6.08 0.69 5.28
N ASN A 184 6.38 1.71 4.47
CA ASN A 184 6.09 3.11 4.78
C ASN A 184 4.58 3.41 4.89
N LYS A 185 3.74 2.77 4.06
CA LYS A 185 2.28 2.87 4.16
C LYS A 185 1.74 2.25 5.44
N GLY A 186 2.28 1.09 5.83
CA GLY A 186 1.91 0.47 7.10
C GLY A 186 2.41 1.23 8.32
N ALA A 187 3.58 1.87 8.24
CA ALA A 187 4.03 2.79 9.28
C ALA A 187 3.08 3.98 9.42
N ALA A 188 2.58 4.53 8.30
CA ALA A 188 1.57 5.59 8.33
C ALA A 188 0.23 5.13 8.92
N SER A 189 -0.27 3.94 8.53
CA SER A 189 -1.45 3.31 9.15
C SER A 189 -1.27 3.15 10.66
N LEU A 190 -0.15 2.60 11.09
CA LEU A 190 0.12 2.35 12.51
C LEU A 190 0.15 3.65 13.33
N MET A 191 0.78 4.71 12.82
CA MET A 191 0.78 6.02 13.49
C MET A 191 -0.63 6.58 13.63
N PHE A 192 -1.45 6.46 12.59
CA PHE A 192 -2.81 6.99 12.60
C PHE A 192 -3.71 6.18 13.54
N GLU A 193 -3.65 4.86 13.48
CA GLU A 193 -4.39 3.98 14.40
C GLU A 193 -3.99 4.24 15.85
N GLN A 194 -2.69 4.41 16.14
CA GLN A 194 -2.23 4.74 17.48
C GLN A 194 -2.80 6.09 17.97
N LEU A 195 -2.78 7.12 17.12
CA LEU A 195 -3.35 8.42 17.44
C LEU A 195 -4.84 8.32 17.82
N MET A 196 -5.62 7.57 17.04
CA MET A 196 -7.07 7.52 17.17
C MET A 196 -7.55 6.53 18.24
N ASN A 197 -6.82 5.45 18.45
CA ASN A 197 -7.15 4.43 19.45
C ASN A 197 -6.55 4.73 20.84
N GLY A 198 -5.65 5.72 20.93
CA GLY A 198 -5.02 6.18 22.17
C GLY A 198 -3.71 5.46 22.48
N ASP A 199 -2.86 6.08 23.30
CA ASP A 199 -1.49 5.62 23.61
C ASP A 199 -1.44 4.26 24.33
N GLU A 200 -2.52 3.88 25.03
CA GLU A 200 -2.63 2.57 25.70
C GLU A 200 -3.02 1.43 24.75
N ALA A 201 -3.54 1.75 23.56
CA ALA A 201 -3.91 0.73 22.58
C ALA A 201 -2.65 0.07 22.01
N LEU A 202 -2.61 -1.26 22.07
CA LEU A 202 -1.53 -2.03 21.45
C LEU A 202 -1.64 -1.98 19.91
N PRO A 203 -0.51 -2.00 19.17
CA PRO A 203 -0.52 -2.10 17.71
C PRO A 203 -1.44 -3.20 17.16
N GLY A 204 -2.32 -2.82 16.23
CA GLY A 204 -3.33 -3.72 15.63
C GLY A 204 -4.53 -4.01 16.53
N LYS A 205 -4.74 -3.21 17.58
CA LYS A 205 -5.93 -3.19 18.43
C LYS A 205 -6.57 -1.81 18.41
N GLY A 206 -7.87 -1.78 18.68
CA GLY A 206 -8.68 -0.56 18.74
C GLY A 206 -9.80 -0.56 17.71
N PRO A 207 -10.83 0.28 17.92
CA PRO A 207 -11.99 0.36 17.03
C PRO A 207 -11.73 1.19 15.76
N PHE A 208 -10.83 2.17 15.78
CA PHE A 208 -10.51 2.99 14.61
C PHE A 208 -9.55 2.26 13.69
N VAL A 209 -9.83 2.33 12.38
CA VAL A 209 -9.04 1.65 11.35
C VAL A 209 -8.54 2.64 10.30
N ALA A 210 -7.25 2.59 9.97
CA ALA A 210 -6.62 3.49 8.99
C ALA A 210 -5.98 2.73 7.83
N ALA A 211 -6.53 2.86 6.62
CA ALA A 211 -5.99 2.21 5.43
C ALA A 211 -5.25 3.18 4.50
N PHE A 212 -3.94 2.98 4.32
CA PHE A 212 -3.14 3.65 3.30
C PHE A 212 -3.08 2.81 2.03
N ALA A 213 -3.99 3.09 1.10
CA ALA A 213 -4.08 2.44 -0.20
C ALA A 213 -3.03 2.99 -1.19
N GLN A 214 -2.79 2.21 -2.25
CA GLN A 214 -1.98 2.63 -3.39
C GLN A 214 -2.81 3.38 -4.42
N SER A 215 -2.13 4.32 -5.09
CA SER A 215 -2.61 4.95 -6.32
C SER A 215 -1.71 4.52 -7.50
N ASN A 216 -1.48 5.41 -8.46
CA ASN A 216 -0.56 5.34 -9.60
C ASN A 216 0.94 5.37 -9.20
N ALA A 217 1.42 4.38 -8.45
CA ALA A 217 2.81 4.34 -7.93
C ALA A 217 3.80 3.53 -8.79
N GLY A 218 3.55 3.40 -10.10
CA GLY A 218 4.32 2.52 -11.00
C GLY A 218 5.80 2.93 -11.14
N ASP A 219 6.06 4.22 -11.22
CA ASP A 219 7.36 4.87 -11.38
C ASP A 219 7.72 5.77 -10.18
N VAL A 220 7.01 5.63 -9.05
CA VAL A 220 7.13 6.56 -7.91
C VAL A 220 7.86 5.91 -6.73
N SER A 221 9.10 6.31 -6.47
CA SER A 221 9.97 5.73 -5.42
C SER A 221 9.95 6.52 -4.11
N PRO A 222 10.01 5.88 -2.92
CA PRO A 222 10.14 6.56 -1.63
C PRO A 222 11.59 6.98 -1.31
N ASN A 223 12.56 6.57 -2.13
CA ASN A 223 13.98 6.76 -1.89
C ASN A 223 14.44 8.11 -2.44
N ILE A 224 14.04 9.17 -1.73
CA ILE A 224 14.07 10.55 -2.22
C ILE A 224 15.47 11.19 -2.32
N LEU A 225 16.54 10.56 -1.82
CA LEU A 225 17.91 11.07 -2.00
C LEU A 225 18.50 10.75 -3.38
N GLY A 226 17.70 10.07 -4.23
CA GLY A 226 18.04 9.77 -5.61
C GLY A 226 18.93 8.53 -5.74
N ALA A 227 19.19 8.17 -7.00
CA ALA A 227 19.94 6.99 -7.38
C ALA A 227 21.46 7.27 -7.39
N ARG A 228 22.22 6.47 -6.64
CA ARG A 228 23.66 6.65 -6.40
C ARG A 228 24.45 5.37 -6.71
N CYS A 229 25.73 5.55 -7.01
CA CYS A 229 26.66 4.45 -7.18
C CYS A 229 27.16 3.98 -5.80
N PRO A 230 26.97 2.69 -5.43
CA PRO A 230 27.38 2.18 -4.12
C PRO A 230 28.87 2.38 -3.81
N SER A 231 29.74 2.30 -4.82
CA SER A 231 31.19 2.45 -4.67
C SER A 231 31.67 3.89 -4.52
N ASP A 232 30.85 4.87 -4.94
CA ASP A 232 31.09 6.30 -4.72
C ASP A 232 29.74 7.02 -4.55
N PRO A 233 29.28 7.23 -3.31
CA PRO A 233 28.01 7.89 -3.04
C PRO A 233 27.90 9.33 -3.55
N SER A 234 29.03 9.98 -3.89
CA SER A 234 29.01 11.31 -4.51
C SER A 234 28.59 11.27 -5.98
N GLU A 235 28.76 10.13 -6.63
CA GLU A 235 28.40 9.90 -8.03
C GLU A 235 26.90 9.51 -8.16
N THR A 236 26.18 10.23 -9.02
CA THR A 236 24.83 9.86 -9.44
C THR A 236 24.89 8.81 -10.54
N CYS A 237 23.92 7.90 -10.56
CA CYS A 237 23.84 6.93 -11.65
C CYS A 237 23.59 7.59 -13.01
N ASP A 238 23.94 6.87 -14.07
CA ASP A 238 23.49 7.20 -15.42
C ASP A 238 21.95 7.19 -15.48
N ILE A 239 21.36 8.30 -15.94
CA ILE A 239 19.91 8.54 -15.84
C ILE A 239 19.10 7.66 -16.79
N GLU A 240 19.64 7.32 -17.96
CA GLU A 240 18.95 6.54 -18.99
C GLU A 240 18.99 5.05 -18.68
N THR A 241 20.17 4.54 -18.32
CA THR A 241 20.39 3.11 -18.14
C THR A 241 20.23 2.66 -16.69
N SER A 242 20.18 3.59 -15.73
CA SER A 242 20.24 3.28 -14.30
C SER A 242 21.45 2.41 -13.94
N THR A 243 22.63 2.77 -14.47
CA THR A 243 23.87 2.02 -14.22
C THR A 243 24.99 2.90 -13.69
N CYS A 244 26.00 2.24 -13.13
CA CYS A 244 27.25 2.85 -12.68
C CYS A 244 28.43 2.23 -13.44
N LYS A 245 29.47 3.03 -13.72
CA LYS A 245 30.70 2.59 -14.40
C LYS A 245 30.44 1.82 -15.70
N GLY A 246 29.48 2.29 -16.50
CA GLY A 246 29.09 1.68 -17.77
C GLY A 246 28.48 0.28 -17.62
N GLY A 247 27.56 0.10 -16.67
CA GLY A 247 26.87 -1.18 -16.45
C GLY A 247 27.57 -2.18 -15.55
N LYS A 248 28.74 -1.86 -14.99
CA LYS A 248 29.54 -2.78 -14.18
C LYS A 248 29.11 -2.83 -12.71
N GLU A 249 28.28 -1.90 -12.28
CA GLU A 249 27.81 -1.78 -10.91
C GLU A 249 26.32 -1.42 -10.87
N ARG A 250 25.64 -1.91 -9.83
CA ARG A 250 24.22 -1.64 -9.59
C ARG A 250 24.03 -0.20 -9.14
N CYS A 251 23.09 0.49 -9.74
CA CYS A 251 22.57 1.76 -9.25
C CYS A 251 21.53 1.53 -8.14
N ILE A 252 21.62 2.25 -7.02
CA ILE A 252 20.69 2.10 -5.90
C ILE A 252 20.18 3.47 -5.43
N ALA A 253 18.86 3.61 -5.30
CA ALA A 253 18.25 4.79 -4.72
C ALA A 253 18.25 4.75 -3.19
N VAL A 254 18.54 5.90 -2.57
CA VAL A 254 18.74 6.00 -1.11
C VAL A 254 17.56 6.72 -0.43
N GLY A 255 17.09 6.15 0.68
CA GLY A 255 16.05 6.74 1.53
C GLY A 255 16.55 7.93 2.35
N PRO A 256 15.65 8.71 2.96
CA PRO A 256 16.02 9.93 3.69
C PRO A 256 16.57 9.71 5.11
N GLY A 257 16.54 8.48 5.64
CA GLY A 257 17.03 8.16 6.99
C GLY A 257 18.47 7.64 6.99
N GLN A 258 19.03 7.45 8.19
CA GLN A 258 20.35 6.82 8.39
C GLN A 258 20.35 5.34 7.97
N ASP A 259 19.20 4.68 8.07
CA ASP A 259 18.99 3.32 7.60
C ASP A 259 17.61 3.14 6.96
N MET A 260 17.30 1.90 6.55
CA MET A 260 16.02 1.56 5.92
C MET A 260 14.82 1.67 6.88
N PHE A 261 15.03 1.45 8.18
CA PHE A 261 13.98 1.53 9.19
C PHE A 261 13.58 2.97 9.42
N GLU A 262 14.57 3.85 9.61
CA GLU A 262 14.35 5.28 9.76
C GLU A 262 13.76 5.87 8.48
N SER A 263 14.26 5.48 7.30
CA SER A 263 13.68 5.88 6.01
C SER A 263 12.19 5.51 5.91
N THR A 264 11.85 4.28 6.32
CA THR A 264 10.44 3.80 6.36
C THR A 264 9.58 4.66 7.27
N TRP A 265 10.07 4.98 8.47
CA TRP A 265 9.37 5.83 9.43
C TRP A 265 9.23 7.28 8.95
N ILE A 266 10.26 7.86 8.32
CA ILE A 266 10.21 9.22 7.76
C ILE A 266 9.16 9.32 6.66
N ILE A 267 9.19 8.41 5.67
CA ILE A 267 8.23 8.43 4.55
C ILE A 267 6.81 8.12 5.04
N GLY A 268 6.64 7.18 5.97
CA GLY A 268 5.35 6.92 6.61
C GLY A 268 4.82 8.13 7.38
N ARG A 269 5.68 8.85 8.11
CA ARG A 269 5.30 10.06 8.86
C ARG A 269 4.84 11.19 7.95
N ARG A 270 5.46 11.35 6.78
CA ARG A 270 5.05 12.36 5.79
C ARG A 270 3.63 12.09 5.28
N GLN A 271 3.33 10.82 4.97
CA GLN A 271 1.97 10.41 4.58
C GLN A 271 0.96 10.62 5.73
N TYR A 272 1.30 10.16 6.93
CA TYR A 272 0.45 10.29 8.13
C TYR A 272 0.12 11.76 8.45
N LYS A 273 1.10 12.66 8.37
CA LYS A 273 0.90 14.08 8.71
C LYS A 273 -0.09 14.79 7.81
N VAL A 274 -0.16 14.43 6.52
CA VAL A 274 -1.10 15.03 5.57
C VAL A 274 -2.49 14.40 5.68
N ALA A 275 -2.55 13.10 6.02
CA ALA A 275 -3.80 12.41 6.24
C ALA A 275 -4.54 12.87 7.52
N LYS A 276 -3.79 13.30 8.55
CA LYS A 276 -4.31 13.74 9.85
C LYS A 276 -4.95 15.12 9.77
#